data_AF-A0A8H6CTQ0-F1
#
_entry.id   AF-A0A8H6CTQ0-F1
#
_cell.length_a   1.000
_cell.length_b   1.000
_cell.length_c   1.000
_cell.angle_alpha   90.00
_cell.angle_beta   90.00
_cell.angle_gamma   90.00
#
_symmetry.space_group_name_H-M   'P 1'
#
loop_
_entity.id
_entity.type
_entity.pdbx_description
1 polymer ?
#
loop_
_entity_poly.entity_id
_entity_poly.type
_entity_poly.pdbx_seq_one_letter_code
_entity_poly.pdbx_strand_id
1 'polypeptide(L)'
;MHHIYFRAQTVVVWLGKRYAEYEAALPDLQNLGHNKPVNEGLDPELPTDSTQTKSSERNFAEKLYNDDYWNRVWIIQEIGQAQKIKVCFGNSAAEWKQFTQFIAMHNFGPKGPIRLDRHRVEKYTGSNTLLQLLQDHKEADCQYRKDKVYGLVGMASDARNFSIDYDKTFFQIWTDVMEFMNRHSLFDGDIISIGHLVKFLLMGAECDPLQQILRPYAPIVGDDTIITDTNHEKAFALQGAVLGSVICVGPRPLEIVRNLQAVDMWIEQIQANYRNDLGNAHRESDTMIRTIIELDDISLSKKCFDCRSIVQWQVSDTSFLRDSDYTGITSYWIRGLQSKSHCLIEEDPSSAVQSSANNSRLFQMSARNQAPWKLGLSSSDIRVGDLICWLEWPRRAIIVRAYDEEYQWKLQVVGTAVIAEDLREPHLGRFQRPDWAENKSHLSVFLDARSIFVLLAE
;
A
#
# COMPACT_ATOMS: atom_id res chain seq x y z
N MET A 1 -17.39 -14.68 12.69
CA MET A 1 -18.50 -14.51 11.72
C MET A 1 -18.74 -15.72 10.82
N HIS A 2 -17.72 -16.36 10.23
CA HIS A 2 -17.86 -17.55 9.37
C HIS A 2 -18.87 -18.62 9.86
N HIS A 3 -18.81 -18.99 11.15
CA HIS A 3 -19.70 -20.01 11.72
C HIS A 3 -21.19 -19.63 11.72
N ILE A 4 -21.53 -18.34 11.74
CA ILE A 4 -22.93 -17.89 11.74
C ILE A 4 -23.55 -18.18 10.38
N TYR A 5 -22.90 -17.74 9.30
CA TYR A 5 -23.37 -17.94 7.93
C TYR A 5 -23.31 -19.41 7.51
N PHE A 6 -22.26 -20.14 7.91
CA PHE A 6 -22.13 -21.57 7.63
C PHE A 6 -23.26 -22.41 8.28
N ARG A 7 -23.73 -22.01 9.47
CA ARG A 7 -24.81 -22.70 10.19
C ARG A 7 -26.21 -22.32 9.72
N ALA A 8 -26.35 -21.31 8.87
CA ALA A 8 -27.65 -20.93 8.32
C ALA A 8 -28.17 -22.04 7.39
N GLN A 9 -29.37 -22.56 7.69
CA GLN A 9 -30.02 -23.57 6.84
C GLN A 9 -30.44 -23.00 5.49
N THR A 10 -30.99 -21.78 5.51
CA THR A 10 -31.44 -21.05 4.33
C THR A 10 -31.10 -19.58 4.48
N VAL A 11 -30.47 -19.00 3.46
CA VAL A 11 -30.30 -17.55 3.32
C VAL A 11 -31.39 -17.04 2.39
N VAL A 12 -32.15 -16.06 2.87
CA VAL A 12 -33.22 -15.41 2.10
C VAL A 12 -32.69 -14.08 1.59
N VAL A 13 -32.44 -14.00 0.29
CA VAL A 13 -32.10 -12.75 -0.39
C VAL A 13 -33.38 -11.99 -0.66
N TRP A 14 -33.49 -10.75 -0.19
CA TRP A 14 -34.68 -9.91 -0.37
C TRP A 14 -34.35 -8.67 -1.20
N LEU A 15 -34.70 -8.69 -2.49
CA LEU A 15 -34.43 -7.60 -3.43
C LEU A 15 -35.51 -6.50 -3.42
N GLY A 16 -36.60 -6.73 -2.68
CA GLY A 16 -37.66 -5.74 -2.46
C GLY A 16 -38.81 -5.78 -3.46
N LYS A 17 -39.83 -4.95 -3.19
CA LYS A 17 -41.11 -4.93 -3.92
C LYS A 17 -41.05 -4.26 -5.30
N ARG A 18 -39.96 -3.55 -5.63
CA ARG A 18 -39.83 -2.81 -6.90
C ARG A 18 -39.98 -3.69 -8.14
N TYR A 19 -39.70 -4.98 -8.00
CA TYR A 19 -39.80 -5.95 -9.08
C TYR A 19 -41.23 -6.45 -9.36
N ALA A 20 -42.21 -6.07 -8.52
CA ALA A 20 -43.61 -6.46 -8.71
C ALA A 20 -44.23 -5.87 -10.00
N GLU A 21 -43.67 -4.78 -10.54
CA GLU A 21 -44.12 -4.17 -11.81
C GLU A 21 -43.97 -5.13 -13.00
N TYR A 22 -43.06 -6.10 -12.91
CA TYR A 22 -42.77 -7.07 -13.97
C TYR A 22 -43.66 -8.32 -13.93
N GLU A 23 -44.38 -8.55 -12.83
CA GLU A 23 -45.20 -9.77 -12.66
C GLU A 23 -46.39 -9.81 -13.63
N ALA A 24 -46.97 -8.66 -13.94
CA ALA A 24 -48.06 -8.56 -14.92
C ALA A 24 -47.58 -8.77 -16.37
N ALA A 25 -46.31 -8.47 -16.66
CA ALA A 25 -45.73 -8.55 -18.00
C ALA A 25 -45.07 -9.90 -18.29
N LEU A 26 -44.75 -10.68 -17.26
CA LEU A 26 -44.00 -11.93 -17.35
C LEU A 26 -44.67 -13.02 -16.50
N PRO A 27 -45.82 -13.58 -16.95
CA PRO A 27 -46.53 -14.64 -16.22
C PRO A 27 -45.67 -15.90 -16.02
N ASP A 28 -44.70 -16.15 -16.89
CA ASP A 28 -43.72 -17.23 -16.77
C ASP A 28 -42.75 -17.07 -15.59
N LEU A 29 -42.71 -15.91 -14.91
CA LEU A 29 -41.97 -15.73 -13.64
C LEU A 29 -42.49 -16.66 -12.54
N GLN A 30 -43.76 -17.08 -12.60
CA GLN A 30 -44.28 -18.09 -11.67
C GLN A 30 -43.61 -19.46 -11.88
N ASN A 31 -43.13 -19.75 -13.10
CA ASN A 31 -42.40 -20.98 -13.40
C ASN A 31 -40.98 -20.96 -12.83
N LEU A 32 -40.40 -19.77 -12.61
CA LEU A 32 -39.13 -19.60 -11.89
C LEU A 32 -39.25 -19.93 -10.39
N GLY A 33 -40.46 -19.90 -9.82
CA GLY A 33 -40.73 -20.17 -8.40
C GLY A 33 -41.27 -21.57 -8.09
N HIS A 34 -41.67 -22.35 -9.10
CA HIS A 34 -42.23 -23.68 -8.92
C HIS A 34 -41.40 -24.74 -9.66
N ASN A 35 -40.90 -25.73 -8.91
CA ASN A 35 -40.35 -26.99 -9.43
C ASN A 35 -41.44 -27.80 -10.17
N LYS A 36 -41.92 -27.34 -11.32
CA LYS A 36 -42.68 -28.21 -12.21
C LYS A 36 -41.69 -29.05 -13.01
N PRO A 37 -41.78 -30.40 -12.96
CA PRO A 37 -41.08 -31.23 -13.92
C PRO A 37 -41.55 -30.80 -15.31
N VAL A 38 -40.61 -30.76 -16.25
CA VAL A 38 -40.89 -30.59 -17.68
C VAL A 38 -41.77 -31.76 -18.11
N ASN A 39 -43.09 -31.59 -18.03
CA ASN A 39 -44.04 -32.50 -18.63
C ASN A 39 -44.39 -31.93 -20.00
N GLU A 40 -44.04 -32.72 -21.01
CA GLU A 40 -44.47 -32.61 -22.39
C GLU A 40 -45.99 -32.47 -22.45
N GLY A 41 -46.46 -31.40 -23.09
CA GLY A 41 -47.87 -31.09 -23.24
C GLY A 41 -48.04 -29.69 -23.84
N LEU A 42 -47.56 -29.52 -25.07
CA LEU A 42 -47.84 -28.34 -25.89
C LEU A 42 -49.30 -28.36 -26.33
N ASP A 43 -50.13 -27.51 -25.72
CA ASP A 43 -51.34 -26.99 -26.37
C ASP A 43 -50.97 -25.67 -27.09
N PRO A 44 -51.06 -25.62 -28.43
CA PRO A 44 -50.66 -24.44 -29.18
C PRO A 44 -51.87 -23.53 -29.41
N GLU A 45 -52.11 -22.53 -28.57
CA GLU A 45 -52.96 -21.40 -28.98
C GLU A 45 -52.83 -20.17 -28.07
N LEU A 46 -52.05 -19.18 -28.52
CA LEU A 46 -52.33 -17.73 -28.48
C LEU A 46 -51.09 -16.97 -29.00
N PRO A 47 -51.19 -16.14 -30.06
CA PRO A 47 -50.07 -15.33 -30.53
C PRO A 47 -49.93 -14.10 -29.64
N THR A 48 -49.34 -14.27 -28.46
CA THR A 48 -48.81 -13.13 -27.71
C THR A 48 -47.50 -12.68 -28.35
N ASP A 49 -47.37 -11.38 -28.54
CA ASP A 49 -46.29 -10.65 -29.20
C ASP A 49 -44.89 -11.07 -28.71
N SER A 50 -44.37 -12.17 -29.28
CA SER A 50 -43.22 -12.92 -28.74
C SER A 50 -41.92 -12.11 -28.66
N THR A 51 -41.83 -11.02 -29.41
CA THR A 51 -40.72 -10.07 -29.42
C THR A 51 -40.79 -9.10 -28.22
N GLN A 52 -41.99 -8.66 -27.83
CA GLN A 52 -42.20 -7.73 -26.72
C GLN A 52 -42.11 -8.42 -25.35
N THR A 53 -42.52 -9.69 -25.27
CA THR A 53 -42.30 -10.52 -24.08
C THR A 53 -40.81 -10.78 -23.85
N LYS A 54 -40.06 -11.14 -24.90
CA LYS A 54 -38.60 -11.37 -24.82
C LYS A 54 -37.81 -10.11 -24.45
N SER A 55 -38.23 -8.94 -24.92
CA SER A 55 -37.56 -7.67 -24.55
C SER A 55 -37.86 -7.26 -23.11
N SER A 56 -39.08 -7.49 -22.63
CA SER A 56 -39.48 -7.24 -21.24
C SER A 56 -38.76 -8.17 -20.25
N GLU A 57 -38.62 -9.45 -20.63
CA GLU A 57 -37.87 -10.45 -19.86
C GLU A 57 -36.39 -10.08 -19.75
N ARG A 58 -35.76 -9.70 -20.87
CA ARG A 58 -34.36 -9.25 -20.87
C ARG A 58 -34.15 -8.01 -20.01
N ASN A 59 -35.03 -7.01 -20.10
CA ASN A 59 -34.95 -5.80 -19.27
C ASN A 59 -35.11 -6.11 -17.78
N PHE A 60 -35.99 -7.04 -17.44
CA PHE A 60 -36.16 -7.51 -16.07
C PHE A 60 -34.90 -8.21 -15.54
N ALA A 61 -34.35 -9.14 -16.33
CA ALA A 61 -33.12 -9.84 -15.99
C ALA A 61 -31.93 -8.87 -15.85
N GLU A 62 -31.86 -7.83 -16.68
CA GLU A 62 -30.84 -6.79 -16.59
C GLU A 62 -30.97 -5.96 -15.31
N LYS A 63 -32.20 -5.58 -14.90
CA LYS A 63 -32.43 -4.89 -13.61
C LYS A 63 -32.10 -5.75 -12.40
N LEU A 64 -32.31 -7.06 -12.48
CA LEU A 64 -31.91 -7.99 -11.42
C LEU A 64 -30.39 -8.17 -11.39
N TYR A 65 -29.75 -8.30 -12.55
CA TYR A 65 -28.30 -8.48 -12.66
C TYR A 65 -27.52 -7.28 -12.12
N ASN A 66 -28.01 -6.06 -12.38
CA ASN A 66 -27.38 -4.81 -11.96
C ASN A 66 -27.86 -4.30 -10.58
N ASP A 67 -28.54 -5.13 -9.78
CA ASP A 67 -28.97 -4.73 -8.44
C ASP A 67 -27.77 -4.47 -7.51
N ASP A 68 -27.70 -3.28 -6.91
CA ASP A 68 -26.66 -2.89 -5.94
C ASP A 68 -26.55 -3.85 -4.75
N TYR A 69 -27.60 -4.62 -4.46
CA TYR A 69 -27.56 -5.70 -3.47
C TYR A 69 -26.36 -6.63 -3.67
N TRP A 70 -26.03 -7.00 -4.90
CA TRP A 70 -24.95 -7.96 -5.21
C TRP A 70 -23.55 -7.39 -4.98
N ASN A 71 -23.43 -6.07 -4.87
CA ASN A 71 -22.14 -5.41 -4.70
C ASN A 71 -21.70 -5.35 -3.25
N ARG A 72 -22.58 -5.64 -2.28
CA ARG A 72 -22.30 -5.50 -0.86
C ARG A 72 -21.36 -6.59 -0.32
N VAL A 73 -20.35 -6.20 0.47
CA VAL A 73 -19.34 -7.12 1.03
C VAL A 73 -19.95 -8.28 1.82
N TRP A 74 -20.92 -7.97 2.70
CA TRP A 74 -21.59 -8.97 3.54
C TRP A 74 -22.34 -10.04 2.72
N ILE A 75 -22.86 -9.66 1.55
CA ILE A 75 -23.60 -10.58 0.67
C ILE A 75 -22.68 -11.66 0.10
N ILE A 76 -21.39 -11.36 -0.08
CA ILE A 76 -20.39 -12.34 -0.52
C ILE A 76 -20.26 -13.46 0.53
N GLN A 77 -20.18 -13.10 1.82
CA GLN A 77 -20.13 -14.08 2.91
C GLN A 77 -21.43 -14.89 3.00
N GLU A 78 -22.57 -14.21 2.97
CA GLU A 78 -23.89 -14.82 3.13
C GLU A 78 -24.17 -15.84 2.04
N ILE A 79 -23.95 -15.48 0.76
CA ILE A 79 -24.19 -16.36 -0.38
C ILE A 79 -23.11 -17.42 -0.49
N GLY A 80 -21.85 -17.07 -0.28
CA GLY A 80 -20.73 -18.01 -0.36
C GLY A 80 -20.83 -19.16 0.64
N GLN A 81 -21.33 -18.89 1.85
CA GLN A 81 -21.42 -19.89 2.93
C GLN A 81 -22.75 -20.63 3.01
N ALA A 82 -23.80 -20.14 2.33
CA ALA A 82 -25.14 -20.71 2.44
C ALA A 82 -25.28 -22.14 1.90
N GLN A 83 -26.02 -22.96 2.65
CA GLN A 83 -26.46 -24.29 2.20
C GLN A 83 -27.58 -24.18 1.16
N LYS A 84 -28.62 -23.40 1.47
CA LYS A 84 -29.73 -23.09 0.57
C LYS A 84 -29.91 -21.59 0.46
N ILE A 85 -30.27 -21.11 -0.72
CA ILE A 85 -30.48 -19.70 -0.99
C ILE A 85 -31.79 -19.53 -1.75
N LYS A 86 -32.65 -18.68 -1.22
CA LYS A 86 -33.93 -18.31 -1.83
C LYS A 86 -33.92 -16.82 -2.15
N VAL A 87 -34.12 -16.47 -3.41
CA VAL A 87 -34.13 -15.08 -3.87
C VAL A 87 -35.57 -14.61 -4.00
N CYS A 88 -35.95 -13.63 -3.19
CA CYS A 88 -37.27 -13.00 -3.18
C CYS A 88 -37.21 -11.65 -3.90
N PHE A 89 -38.07 -11.45 -4.90
CA PHE A 89 -38.18 -10.23 -5.69
C PHE A 89 -39.66 -9.99 -6.04
N GLY A 90 -40.17 -8.79 -5.77
CA GLY A 90 -41.60 -8.52 -5.92
C GLY A 90 -42.44 -9.38 -4.96
N ASN A 91 -43.39 -10.14 -5.50
CA ASN A 91 -44.18 -11.14 -4.77
C ASN A 91 -43.73 -12.58 -5.08
N SER A 92 -42.64 -12.72 -5.83
CA SER A 92 -42.13 -13.99 -6.33
C SER A 92 -40.85 -14.39 -5.59
N ALA A 93 -40.55 -15.70 -5.61
CA ALA A 93 -39.30 -16.21 -5.06
C ALA A 93 -38.80 -17.40 -5.87
N ALA A 94 -37.49 -17.46 -6.09
CA ALA A 94 -36.82 -18.52 -6.84
C ALA A 94 -35.71 -19.17 -6.01
N GLU A 95 -35.46 -20.46 -6.26
CA GLU A 95 -34.24 -21.10 -5.75
C GLU A 95 -33.02 -20.55 -6.50
N TRP A 96 -31.88 -20.43 -5.82
CA TRP A 96 -30.68 -19.81 -6.38
C TRP A 96 -30.23 -20.37 -7.72
N LYS A 97 -30.30 -21.70 -7.90
CA LYS A 97 -29.92 -22.35 -9.17
C LYS A 97 -30.83 -21.92 -10.33
N GLN A 98 -32.13 -21.78 -10.09
CA GLN A 98 -33.08 -21.31 -11.11
C GLN A 98 -32.84 -19.84 -11.42
N PHE A 99 -32.60 -19.04 -10.39
CA PHE A 99 -32.28 -17.62 -10.52
C PHE A 99 -30.99 -17.40 -11.33
N THR A 100 -29.89 -18.08 -11.02
CA THR A 100 -28.62 -17.91 -11.74
C THR A 100 -28.69 -18.44 -13.17
N GLN A 101 -29.41 -19.54 -13.42
CA GLN A 101 -29.66 -20.04 -14.77
C GLN A 101 -30.43 -19.02 -15.61
N PHE A 102 -31.50 -18.44 -15.07
CA PHE A 102 -32.27 -17.40 -15.74
C PHE A 102 -31.39 -16.20 -16.12
N ILE A 103 -30.59 -15.67 -15.17
CA ILE A 103 -29.68 -14.56 -15.46
C ILE A 103 -28.62 -14.96 -16.51
N ALA A 104 -28.07 -16.18 -16.43
CA ALA A 104 -27.05 -16.66 -17.36
C ALA A 104 -27.57 -16.79 -18.80
N MET A 105 -28.84 -17.18 -19.00
CA MET A 105 -29.46 -17.30 -20.33
C MET A 105 -29.43 -15.98 -21.13
N HIS A 106 -29.38 -14.83 -20.45
CA HIS A 106 -29.36 -13.52 -21.10
C HIS A 106 -27.96 -12.97 -21.41
N ASN A 107 -26.88 -13.67 -20.99
CA ASN A 107 -25.48 -13.38 -21.31
C ASN A 107 -24.99 -11.96 -20.95
N PHE A 108 -25.32 -11.45 -19.75
CA PHE A 108 -24.84 -10.13 -19.29
C PHE A 108 -23.37 -10.08 -18.83
N GLY A 109 -22.69 -11.24 -18.80
CA GLY A 109 -21.29 -11.38 -18.37
C GLY A 109 -21.13 -11.90 -16.93
N PRO A 110 -19.88 -11.91 -16.41
CA PRO A 110 -19.53 -12.64 -15.19
C PRO A 110 -19.65 -11.80 -13.89
N LYS A 111 -20.49 -10.76 -13.83
CA LYS A 111 -20.65 -9.90 -12.63
C LYS A 111 -21.92 -10.25 -11.83
N GLY A 112 -22.22 -9.44 -10.81
CA GLY A 112 -23.42 -9.53 -10.00
C GLY A 112 -23.63 -10.94 -9.42
N PRO A 113 -24.82 -11.54 -9.58
CA PRO A 113 -25.14 -12.84 -9.00
C PRO A 113 -24.34 -14.00 -9.63
N ILE A 114 -23.91 -13.89 -10.90
CA ILE A 114 -23.10 -14.91 -11.57
C ILE A 114 -21.71 -15.02 -10.94
N ARG A 115 -21.11 -13.87 -10.58
CA ARG A 115 -19.84 -13.83 -9.84
C ARG A 115 -19.96 -14.55 -8.49
N LEU A 116 -21.04 -14.29 -7.77
CA LEU A 116 -21.28 -14.88 -6.44
C LEU A 116 -21.53 -16.38 -6.51
N ASP A 117 -22.22 -16.85 -7.56
CA ASP A 117 -22.39 -18.28 -7.83
C ASP A 117 -21.04 -18.96 -8.10
N ARG A 118 -20.19 -18.32 -8.92
CA ARG A 118 -18.83 -18.81 -9.18
C ARG A 118 -18.02 -18.92 -7.89
N HIS A 119 -17.99 -17.89 -7.05
CA HIS A 119 -17.30 -17.95 -5.74
C HIS A 119 -17.83 -19.08 -4.85
N ARG A 120 -19.13 -19.33 -4.88
CA ARG A 120 -19.76 -20.40 -4.08
C ARG A 120 -19.32 -21.80 -4.55
N VAL A 121 -19.15 -21.99 -5.86
CA VAL A 121 -18.64 -23.24 -6.45
C VAL A 121 -17.14 -23.39 -6.19
N GLU A 122 -16.38 -22.30 -6.35
CA GLU A 122 -14.93 -22.29 -6.25
C GLU A 122 -14.40 -22.28 -4.81
N LYS A 123 -15.23 -22.05 -3.79
CA LYS A 123 -14.76 -21.92 -2.39
C LYS A 123 -13.96 -23.10 -1.85
N TYR A 124 -14.10 -24.30 -2.43
CA TYR A 124 -13.37 -25.50 -2.02
C TYR A 124 -12.10 -25.78 -2.84
N THR A 125 -11.81 -24.98 -3.87
CA THR A 125 -10.62 -25.15 -4.71
C THR A 125 -9.35 -24.59 -4.05
N GLY A 126 -9.50 -23.86 -2.94
CA GLY A 126 -8.42 -23.14 -2.29
C GLY A 126 -8.09 -21.78 -2.91
N SER A 127 -8.82 -21.36 -3.95
CA SER A 127 -8.53 -20.13 -4.72
C SER A 127 -8.88 -18.81 -4.00
N ASN A 128 -9.63 -18.86 -2.89
CA ASN A 128 -10.05 -17.67 -2.15
C ASN A 128 -8.97 -17.24 -1.15
N THR A 129 -7.80 -16.80 -1.62
CA THR A 129 -6.77 -16.19 -0.76
C THR A 129 -7.21 -14.80 -0.29
N LEU A 130 -6.67 -14.34 0.84
CA LEU A 130 -6.96 -13.01 1.37
C LEU A 130 -6.64 -11.94 0.32
N LEU A 131 -5.47 -12.02 -0.30
CA LEU A 131 -5.04 -11.06 -1.32
C LEU A 131 -6.01 -11.02 -2.52
N GLN A 132 -6.40 -12.18 -3.05
CA GLN A 132 -7.33 -12.27 -4.17
C GLN A 132 -8.69 -11.65 -3.80
N LEU A 133 -9.20 -11.93 -2.60
CA LEU A 133 -10.46 -11.37 -2.13
C LEU A 133 -10.39 -9.84 -1.99
N LEU A 134 -9.30 -9.31 -1.42
CA LEU A 134 -9.08 -7.86 -1.28
C LEU A 134 -9.05 -7.17 -2.67
N GLN A 135 -8.46 -7.82 -3.68
CA GLN A 135 -8.40 -7.31 -5.05
C GLN A 135 -9.76 -7.40 -5.76
N ASP A 136 -10.40 -8.57 -5.76
CA ASP A 136 -11.65 -8.86 -6.50
C ASP A 136 -12.86 -8.08 -5.94
N HIS A 137 -12.80 -7.74 -4.66
CA HIS A 137 -13.89 -7.06 -3.94
C HIS A 137 -13.52 -5.65 -3.51
N LYS A 138 -12.49 -5.04 -4.11
CA LYS A 138 -12.11 -3.67 -3.76
C LYS A 138 -13.23 -2.64 -3.94
N GLU A 139 -14.10 -2.86 -4.92
CA GLU A 139 -15.26 -2.01 -5.23
C GLU A 139 -16.54 -2.40 -4.48
N ALA A 140 -16.51 -3.44 -3.63
CA ALA A 140 -17.72 -3.97 -3.00
C ALA A 140 -18.29 -3.03 -1.91
N ASP A 141 -19.57 -2.73 -1.91
CA ASP A 141 -20.18 -1.77 -0.98
C ASP A 141 -20.16 -2.25 0.47
N CYS A 142 -19.88 -1.35 1.40
CA CYS A 142 -19.91 -1.62 2.84
C CYS A 142 -20.45 -0.41 3.60
N GLN A 143 -21.24 -0.66 4.64
CA GLN A 143 -21.69 0.40 5.54
C GLN A 143 -20.56 0.85 6.46
N TYR A 144 -19.80 -0.11 7.01
CA TYR A 144 -18.60 0.15 7.80
C TYR A 144 -17.37 -0.13 6.97
N ARG A 145 -16.50 0.87 6.78
CA ARG A 145 -15.33 0.75 5.90
C ARG A 145 -14.35 -0.37 6.34
N LYS A 146 -14.28 -0.68 7.63
CA LYS A 146 -13.50 -1.82 8.17
C LYS A 146 -13.90 -3.17 7.57
N ASP A 147 -15.15 -3.30 7.11
CA ASP A 147 -15.64 -4.53 6.49
C ASP A 147 -15.00 -4.81 5.14
N LYS A 148 -14.40 -3.81 4.47
CA LYS A 148 -13.57 -4.04 3.27
C LYS A 148 -12.39 -4.99 3.53
N VAL A 149 -11.99 -5.14 4.80
CA VAL A 149 -10.99 -6.12 5.22
C VAL A 149 -11.66 -7.23 6.05
N TYR A 150 -12.32 -6.89 7.15
CA TYR A 150 -12.88 -7.88 8.08
C TYR A 150 -13.98 -8.75 7.47
N GLY A 151 -14.75 -8.18 6.52
CA GLY A 151 -15.74 -8.90 5.73
C GLY A 151 -15.13 -9.86 4.70
N LEU A 152 -13.84 -9.77 4.42
CA LEU A 152 -13.15 -10.68 3.48
C LEU A 152 -12.30 -11.73 4.21
N VAL A 153 -11.70 -11.37 5.35
CA VAL A 153 -10.94 -12.28 6.23
C VAL A 153 -11.73 -13.55 6.57
N GLY A 154 -13.03 -13.43 6.84
CA GLY A 154 -13.88 -14.58 7.17
C GLY A 154 -14.11 -15.59 6.04
N MET A 155 -13.75 -15.25 4.80
CA MET A 155 -13.87 -16.10 3.61
C MET A 155 -12.53 -16.63 3.10
N ALA A 156 -11.44 -15.98 3.49
CA ALA A 156 -10.11 -16.30 3.03
C ALA A 156 -9.65 -17.67 3.55
N SER A 157 -9.11 -18.50 2.66
CA SER A 157 -8.61 -19.84 2.98
C SER A 157 -7.35 -19.79 3.85
N ASP A 158 -6.59 -18.70 3.74
CA ASP A 158 -5.26 -18.44 4.32
C ASP A 158 -5.29 -17.38 5.45
N ALA A 159 -6.45 -16.80 5.78
CA ALA A 159 -6.58 -15.80 6.86
C ALA A 159 -7.07 -16.37 8.21
N ARG A 160 -6.81 -17.65 8.47
CA ARG A 160 -7.17 -18.26 9.77
C ARG A 160 -6.38 -17.58 10.89
N ASN A 161 -7.03 -17.40 12.05
CA ASN A 161 -6.46 -16.75 13.24
C ASN A 161 -6.20 -15.23 13.12
N PHE A 162 -6.65 -14.59 12.05
CA PHE A 162 -6.66 -13.13 12.00
C PHE A 162 -7.64 -12.59 13.06
N SER A 163 -7.17 -11.70 13.93
CA SER A 163 -7.96 -11.13 15.02
C SER A 163 -8.84 -9.99 14.51
N ILE A 164 -10.17 -10.14 14.60
CA ILE A 164 -11.12 -9.10 14.20
C ILE A 164 -11.48 -8.26 15.42
N ASP A 165 -11.09 -6.99 15.39
CA ASP A 165 -11.37 -6.02 16.45
C ASP A 165 -11.86 -4.69 15.84
N TYR A 166 -13.13 -4.37 16.07
CA TYR A 166 -13.77 -3.15 15.55
C TYR A 166 -13.43 -1.90 16.35
N ASP A 167 -12.73 -2.00 17.48
CA ASP A 167 -12.30 -0.83 18.26
C ASP A 167 -10.96 -0.27 17.75
N LYS A 168 -10.20 -1.06 16.97
CA LYS A 168 -8.94 -0.63 16.36
C LYS A 168 -9.11 0.49 15.34
N THR A 169 -8.15 1.41 15.26
CA THR A 169 -8.08 2.47 14.24
C THR A 169 -7.77 1.89 12.86
N PHE A 170 -7.99 2.65 11.77
CA PHE A 170 -7.64 2.18 10.42
C PHE A 170 -6.16 1.85 10.27
N PHE A 171 -5.27 2.65 10.86
CA PHE A 171 -3.83 2.36 10.88
C PHE A 171 -3.52 1.05 11.61
N GLN A 172 -4.12 0.80 12.79
CA GLN A 172 -3.91 -0.46 13.52
C GLN A 172 -4.39 -1.67 12.73
N ILE A 173 -5.55 -1.57 12.07
CA ILE A 173 -6.07 -2.65 11.21
C ILE A 173 -5.13 -2.87 10.02
N TRP A 174 -4.65 -1.79 9.40
CA TRP A 174 -3.69 -1.88 8.31
C TRP A 174 -2.41 -2.58 8.76
N THR A 175 -1.87 -2.22 9.93
CA THR A 175 -0.70 -2.88 10.54
C THR A 175 -0.94 -4.36 10.79
N ASP A 176 -2.08 -4.71 11.40
CA ASP A 176 -2.44 -6.12 11.64
C ASP A 176 -2.46 -6.93 10.34
N VAL A 177 -3.01 -6.37 9.26
CA VAL A 177 -3.07 -7.03 7.94
C VAL A 177 -1.67 -7.22 7.38
N MET A 178 -0.84 -6.18 7.38
CA MET A 178 0.52 -6.25 6.85
C MET A 178 1.37 -7.26 7.62
N GLU A 179 1.35 -7.22 8.95
CA GLU A 179 2.11 -8.15 9.81
C GLU A 179 1.58 -9.58 9.68
N PHE A 180 0.25 -9.76 9.60
CA PHE A 180 -0.36 -11.07 9.37
C PHE A 180 0.08 -11.67 8.03
N MET A 181 0.04 -10.87 6.95
CA MET A 181 0.46 -11.32 5.62
C MET A 181 1.96 -11.62 5.59
N ASN A 182 2.79 -10.85 6.30
CA ASN A 182 4.23 -11.10 6.39
C ASN A 182 4.52 -12.40 7.13
N ARG A 183 3.90 -12.60 8.31
CA ARG A 183 4.04 -13.81 9.13
C ARG A 183 3.74 -15.09 8.35
N HIS A 184 2.75 -15.05 7.47
CA HIS A 184 2.27 -16.21 6.70
C HIS A 184 2.79 -16.24 5.26
N SER A 185 3.73 -15.36 4.89
CA SER A 185 4.31 -15.26 3.56
C SER A 185 3.26 -15.13 2.45
N LEU A 186 2.23 -14.29 2.67
CA LEU A 186 1.10 -14.10 1.74
C LEU A 186 1.32 -13.00 0.70
N PHE A 187 2.51 -12.37 0.70
CA PHE A 187 2.88 -11.41 -0.34
C PHE A 187 3.34 -12.14 -1.61
N ASP A 188 2.84 -11.73 -2.77
CA ASP A 188 3.24 -12.23 -4.09
C ASP A 188 4.48 -11.51 -4.67
N GLY A 189 5.20 -10.77 -3.80
CA GLY A 189 6.43 -10.05 -4.13
C GLY A 189 6.32 -8.53 -3.99
N ASP A 190 5.12 -7.95 -4.06
CA ASP A 190 4.94 -6.50 -4.00
C ASP A 190 4.22 -6.04 -2.72
N ILE A 191 4.99 -5.95 -1.63
CA ILE A 191 4.54 -5.46 -0.31
C ILE A 191 3.92 -4.06 -0.42
N ILE A 192 4.46 -3.20 -1.29
CA ILE A 192 4.06 -1.80 -1.42
C ILE A 192 2.70 -1.68 -2.11
N SER A 193 2.50 -2.38 -3.22
CA SER A 193 1.20 -2.41 -3.91
C SER A 193 0.11 -2.99 -3.03
N ILE A 194 0.41 -4.05 -2.26
CA ILE A 194 -0.53 -4.64 -1.32
C ILE A 194 -0.81 -3.68 -0.16
N GLY A 195 0.22 -3.03 0.39
CA GLY A 195 0.07 -1.98 1.39
C GLY A 195 -0.81 -0.82 0.91
N HIS A 196 -0.62 -0.35 -0.33
CA HIS A 196 -1.48 0.66 -0.97
C HIS A 196 -2.92 0.18 -1.12
N LEU A 197 -3.14 -1.07 -1.55
CA LEU A 197 -4.48 -1.65 -1.67
C LEU A 197 -5.20 -1.65 -0.33
N VAL A 198 -4.58 -2.21 0.73
CA VAL A 198 -5.18 -2.27 2.07
C VAL A 198 -5.44 -0.86 2.61
N LYS A 199 -4.51 0.07 2.41
CA LYS A 199 -4.68 1.48 2.77
C LYS A 199 -5.90 2.09 2.05
N PHE A 200 -5.99 1.91 0.73
CA PHE A 200 -7.12 2.38 -0.08
C PHE A 200 -8.45 1.81 0.40
N LEU A 201 -8.51 0.51 0.72
CA LEU A 201 -9.72 -0.13 1.22
C LEU A 201 -10.19 0.44 2.56
N LEU A 202 -9.27 0.70 3.48
CA LEU A 202 -9.58 1.19 4.82
C LEU A 202 -9.80 2.70 4.87
N MET A 203 -9.16 3.47 3.99
CA MET A 203 -9.04 4.93 4.13
C MET A 203 -9.56 5.70 2.91
N GLY A 204 -9.75 5.06 1.76
CA GLY A 204 -10.13 5.70 0.50
C GLY A 204 -8.98 6.43 -0.19
N ALA A 205 -9.28 7.13 -1.28
CA ALA A 205 -8.29 7.85 -2.09
C ALA A 205 -7.77 9.16 -1.43
N GLU A 206 -8.57 9.78 -0.57
CA GLU A 206 -8.31 11.15 -0.07
C GLU A 206 -7.57 11.20 1.28
N CYS A 207 -7.16 10.06 1.84
CA CYS A 207 -6.55 10.05 3.17
C CYS A 207 -5.03 10.14 3.10
N ASP A 208 -4.52 11.33 3.45
CA ASP A 208 -3.11 11.57 3.70
C ASP A 208 -2.67 10.74 4.93
N PRO A 209 -1.77 9.74 4.76
CA PRO A 209 -1.35 8.87 5.87
C PRO A 209 -0.70 9.65 7.01
N LEU A 210 -0.18 10.85 6.76
CA LEU A 210 0.40 11.69 7.79
C LEU A 210 -0.65 12.12 8.81
N GLN A 211 -1.90 12.39 8.44
CA GLN A 211 -2.93 12.82 9.40
C GLN A 211 -3.28 11.73 10.42
N GLN A 212 -3.11 10.46 10.07
CA GLN A 212 -3.35 9.34 10.99
C GLN A 212 -2.12 9.02 11.84
N ILE A 213 -0.91 9.24 11.31
CA ILE A 213 0.37 9.04 12.03
C ILE A 213 0.69 10.21 12.97
N LEU A 214 0.26 11.44 12.63
CA LEU A 214 0.52 12.69 13.35
C LEU A 214 -0.44 12.93 14.53
N ARG A 215 -1.52 12.16 14.66
CA ARG A 215 -2.14 12.03 15.98
C ARG A 215 -1.09 11.39 16.86
N PRO A 216 -0.76 11.93 18.04
CA PRO A 216 0.22 11.31 18.91
C PRO A 216 -0.24 9.88 19.15
N TYR A 217 0.39 8.96 18.42
CA TYR A 217 0.46 7.57 18.77
C TYR A 217 1.19 7.64 20.10
N ALA A 218 0.44 7.65 21.20
CA ALA A 218 1.00 7.25 22.46
C ALA A 218 1.53 5.85 22.16
N PRO A 219 2.86 5.65 22.07
CA PRO A 219 3.40 4.33 21.86
C PRO A 219 2.73 3.45 22.90
N ILE A 220 2.07 2.38 22.44
CA ILE A 220 1.54 1.38 23.34
C ILE A 220 2.74 0.99 24.21
N VAL A 221 2.64 1.32 25.50
CA VAL A 221 3.69 1.13 26.49
C VAL A 221 4.15 -0.33 26.39
N GLY A 222 5.32 -0.57 25.77
CA GLY A 222 5.87 -1.90 25.56
C GLY A 222 6.39 -2.28 24.16
N ASP A 223 6.17 -1.49 23.09
CA ASP A 223 6.54 -1.88 21.71
C ASP A 223 7.86 -1.25 21.19
N ASP A 224 8.67 -0.63 22.06
CA ASP A 224 9.98 -0.01 21.73
C ASP A 224 11.13 -1.03 21.64
N THR A 225 10.85 -2.32 21.69
CA THR A 225 11.89 -3.35 21.49
C THR A 225 12.37 -3.33 20.05
N ILE A 226 13.64 -2.93 19.88
CA ILE A 226 14.36 -3.03 18.63
C ILE A 226 14.31 -4.49 18.15
N ILE A 227 13.87 -4.68 16.90
CA ILE A 227 13.76 -5.99 16.27
C ILE A 227 15.04 -6.22 15.48
N THR A 228 15.78 -7.26 15.84
CA THR A 228 17.02 -7.65 15.14
C THR A 228 16.85 -8.86 14.22
N ASP A 229 15.78 -9.63 14.40
CA ASP A 229 15.46 -10.77 13.55
C ASP A 229 14.80 -10.30 12.25
N THR A 230 15.48 -10.51 11.13
CA THR A 230 15.00 -10.16 9.79
C THR A 230 13.83 -11.01 9.31
N ASN A 231 13.61 -12.18 9.93
CA ASN A 231 12.47 -13.06 9.62
C ASN A 231 11.25 -12.78 10.52
N HIS A 232 11.34 -11.77 11.39
CA HIS A 232 10.23 -11.37 12.25
C HIS A 232 9.06 -10.85 11.41
N GLU A 233 7.82 -11.13 11.82
CA GLU A 233 6.59 -10.68 11.14
C GLU A 233 6.48 -9.16 10.96
N LYS A 234 7.16 -8.39 11.82
CA LYS A 234 7.20 -6.93 11.77
C LYS A 234 8.33 -6.39 10.88
N ALA A 235 9.21 -7.26 10.36
CA ALA A 235 10.33 -6.88 9.51
C ALA A 235 9.99 -7.15 8.04
N PHE A 236 9.84 -6.09 7.26
CA PHE A 236 9.49 -6.17 5.85
C PHE A 236 10.72 -5.86 4.99
N ALA A 237 11.08 -6.80 4.13
CA ALA A 237 12.23 -6.65 3.23
C ALA A 237 11.84 -5.93 1.94
N LEU A 238 12.48 -4.81 1.65
CA LEU A 238 12.41 -4.11 0.37
C LEU A 238 13.79 -4.09 -0.29
N GLN A 239 13.81 -4.13 -1.61
CA GLN A 239 15.05 -3.93 -2.37
C GLN A 239 15.28 -2.44 -2.61
N GLY A 240 16.49 -1.98 -2.30
CA GLY A 240 16.96 -0.65 -2.65
C GLY A 240 18.33 -0.67 -3.30
N ALA A 241 18.73 0.45 -3.88
CA ALA A 241 20.09 0.66 -4.39
C ALA A 241 20.74 1.84 -3.68
N VAL A 242 22.00 1.68 -3.29
CA VAL A 242 22.75 2.74 -2.62
C VAL A 242 23.13 3.82 -3.64
N LEU A 243 22.71 5.05 -3.40
CA LEU A 243 23.02 6.22 -4.24
C LEU A 243 24.34 6.89 -3.85
N GLY A 244 24.63 6.92 -2.55
CA GLY A 244 25.73 7.70 -2.00
C GLY A 244 25.77 7.62 -0.48
N SER A 245 26.87 8.10 0.09
CA SER A 245 26.96 8.40 1.52
C SER A 245 26.98 9.92 1.73
N VAL A 246 26.31 10.37 2.77
CA VAL A 246 26.23 11.79 3.16
C VAL A 246 27.62 12.25 3.60
N ILE A 247 28.12 13.30 2.96
CA ILE A 247 29.42 13.90 3.26
C ILE A 247 29.29 15.24 3.99
N CYS A 248 28.14 15.92 3.86
CA CYS A 248 27.86 17.19 4.52
C CYS A 248 26.36 17.33 4.77
N VAL A 249 26.00 17.79 5.98
CA VAL A 249 24.63 18.17 6.33
C VAL A 249 24.51 19.68 6.22
N GLY A 250 23.57 20.11 5.40
CA GLY A 250 23.31 21.50 5.08
C GLY A 250 22.30 22.19 6.00
N PRO A 251 21.97 23.45 5.67
CA PRO A 251 20.98 24.24 6.40
C PRO A 251 19.55 23.71 6.16
N ARG A 252 18.60 24.28 6.89
CA ARG A 252 17.16 24.06 6.66
C ARG A 252 16.68 24.86 5.44
N PRO A 253 15.62 24.42 4.74
CA PRO A 253 15.02 25.20 3.64
C PRO A 253 14.70 26.65 4.02
N LEU A 254 14.16 26.88 5.22
CA LEU A 254 13.83 28.21 5.71
C LEU A 254 15.07 29.09 5.95
N GLU A 255 16.20 28.48 6.32
CA GLU A 255 17.47 29.18 6.52
C GLU A 255 18.07 29.62 5.18
N ILE A 256 17.96 28.79 4.14
CA ILE A 256 18.36 29.17 2.77
C ILE A 256 17.62 30.42 2.29
N VAL A 257 16.32 30.52 2.60
CA VAL A 257 15.50 31.67 2.18
C VAL A 257 15.84 32.95 2.98
N ARG A 258 16.22 32.81 4.25
CA ARG A 258 16.29 33.96 5.18
C ARG A 258 17.72 34.39 5.54
N ASN A 259 18.72 33.53 5.39
CA ASN A 259 20.07 33.74 5.89
C ASN A 259 21.12 33.59 4.77
N LEU A 260 21.59 34.73 4.26
CA LEU A 260 22.62 34.78 3.23
C LEU A 260 23.93 34.10 3.67
N GLN A 261 24.31 34.19 4.94
CA GLN A 261 25.51 33.53 5.45
C GLN A 261 25.38 32.01 5.38
N ALA A 262 24.20 31.45 5.63
CA ALA A 262 23.96 30.01 5.51
C ALA A 262 24.08 29.54 4.04
N VAL A 263 23.67 30.39 3.09
CA VAL A 263 23.83 30.14 1.65
C VAL A 263 25.31 30.20 1.25
N ASP A 264 26.06 31.21 1.71
CA ASP A 264 27.49 31.33 1.44
C ASP A 264 28.26 30.12 1.97
N MET A 265 28.01 29.72 3.23
CA MET A 265 28.60 28.53 3.83
C MET A 265 28.25 27.26 3.04
N TRP A 266 27.01 27.12 2.59
CA TRP A 266 26.58 25.99 1.77
C TRP A 266 27.35 25.90 0.45
N ILE A 267 27.53 27.04 -0.23
CA ILE A 267 28.29 27.14 -1.49
C ILE A 267 29.77 26.83 -1.25
N GLU A 268 30.37 27.34 -0.17
CA GLU A 268 31.76 27.02 0.22
C GLU A 268 31.96 25.51 0.40
N GLN A 269 31.00 24.83 1.03
CA GLN A 269 31.05 23.36 1.19
C GLN A 269 30.97 22.65 -0.17
N ILE A 270 30.13 23.11 -1.09
CA ILE A 270 30.06 22.54 -2.45
C ILE A 270 31.41 22.68 -3.17
N GLN A 271 32.04 23.87 -3.07
CA GLN A 271 33.35 24.12 -3.66
C GLN A 271 34.43 23.20 -3.08
N ALA A 272 34.39 22.97 -1.77
CA ALA A 272 35.33 22.09 -1.09
C ALA A 272 35.13 20.62 -1.51
N ASN A 273 33.89 20.15 -1.58
CA ASN A 273 33.54 18.74 -1.76
C ASN A 273 33.56 18.27 -3.22
N TYR A 274 33.27 19.15 -4.19
CA TYR A 274 33.08 18.79 -5.60
C TYR A 274 34.09 19.44 -6.54
N ARG A 275 35.35 19.64 -6.11
CA ARG A 275 36.41 20.29 -6.90
C ARG A 275 36.55 19.77 -8.34
N ASN A 276 36.35 18.47 -8.54
CA ASN A 276 36.49 17.81 -9.85
C ASN A 276 35.22 17.86 -10.71
N ASP A 277 34.09 18.30 -10.17
CA ASP A 277 32.80 18.36 -10.87
C ASP A 277 31.95 19.56 -10.42
N LEU A 278 32.63 20.70 -10.19
CA LEU A 278 32.06 21.86 -9.52
C LEU A 278 30.89 22.47 -10.30
N GLY A 279 31.02 22.55 -11.62
CA GLY A 279 30.01 23.15 -12.48
C GLY A 279 28.67 22.42 -12.42
N ASN A 280 28.69 21.09 -12.39
CA ASN A 280 27.47 20.29 -12.26
C ASN A 280 26.90 20.37 -10.84
N ALA A 281 27.76 20.34 -9.81
CA ALA A 281 27.33 20.49 -8.41
C ALA A 281 26.65 21.85 -8.16
N HIS A 282 27.20 22.93 -8.70
CA HIS A 282 26.60 24.27 -8.64
C HIS A 282 25.24 24.30 -9.34
N ARG A 283 25.16 23.78 -10.57
CA ARG A 283 23.89 23.74 -11.33
C ARG A 283 22.80 22.97 -10.58
N GLU A 284 23.15 21.83 -9.99
CA GLU A 284 22.23 21.01 -9.19
C GLU A 284 21.77 21.80 -7.95
N SER A 285 22.68 22.50 -7.27
CA SER A 285 22.37 23.33 -6.09
C SER A 285 21.44 24.49 -6.44
N ASP A 286 21.73 25.23 -7.51
CA ASP A 286 20.91 26.36 -7.95
C ASP A 286 19.50 25.91 -8.31
N THR A 287 19.39 24.77 -9.00
CA THR A 287 18.09 24.15 -9.35
C THR A 287 17.32 23.73 -8.10
N MET A 288 18.00 23.10 -7.14
CA MET A 288 17.40 22.68 -5.87
C MET A 288 16.90 23.88 -5.06
N ILE A 289 17.74 24.90 -4.85
CA ILE A 289 17.40 26.10 -4.08
C ILE A 289 16.23 26.83 -4.73
N ARG A 290 16.25 26.99 -6.06
CA ARG A 290 15.15 27.60 -6.80
C ARG A 290 13.84 26.82 -6.61
N THR A 291 13.90 25.49 -6.65
CA THR A 291 12.74 24.63 -6.44
C THR A 291 12.19 24.77 -5.02
N ILE A 292 13.06 24.85 -4.00
CA ILE A 292 12.65 25.10 -2.61
C ILE A 292 11.92 26.43 -2.48
N ILE A 293 12.41 27.49 -3.14
CA ILE A 293 11.79 28.81 -3.09
C ILE A 293 10.43 28.83 -3.83
N GLU A 294 10.29 28.03 -4.90
CA GLU A 294 9.05 27.94 -5.70
C GLU A 294 7.95 27.11 -5.01
N LEU A 295 8.31 26.14 -4.15
CA LEU A 295 7.36 25.27 -3.46
C LEU A 295 6.78 25.92 -2.19
N ASP A 296 5.49 25.66 -1.91
CA ASP A 296 4.87 26.04 -0.65
C ASP A 296 5.26 25.09 0.50
N ASP A 297 5.10 25.55 1.75
CA ASP A 297 5.45 24.79 2.96
C ASP A 297 4.72 23.43 3.04
N ILE A 298 3.48 23.33 2.56
CA ILE A 298 2.70 22.09 2.60
C ILE A 298 3.32 21.09 1.63
N SER A 299 3.57 21.51 0.39
CA SER A 299 4.23 20.70 -0.64
C SER A 299 5.62 20.23 -0.19
N LEU A 300 6.39 21.09 0.48
CA LEU A 300 7.70 20.76 1.01
C LEU A 300 7.64 19.76 2.18
N SER A 301 6.67 19.94 3.09
CA SER A 301 6.47 19.04 4.24
C SER A 301 6.12 17.60 3.83
N LYS A 302 5.61 17.40 2.61
CA LYS A 302 5.29 16.09 2.04
C LYS A 302 6.47 15.38 1.38
N LYS A 303 7.62 16.04 1.24
CA LYS A 303 8.80 15.46 0.57
C LYS A 303 9.57 14.52 1.48
N CYS A 304 9.75 14.87 2.75
CA CYS A 304 10.61 14.13 3.67
C CYS A 304 9.92 13.92 5.02
N PHE A 305 10.07 12.72 5.58
CA PHE A 305 9.42 12.31 6.80
C PHE A 305 10.44 11.77 7.80
N ASP A 306 10.34 12.24 9.04
CA ASP A 306 11.03 11.66 10.18
C ASP A 306 10.34 10.34 10.54
N CYS A 307 10.92 9.22 10.10
CA CYS A 307 10.45 7.88 10.41
C CYS A 307 11.62 6.94 10.68
N ARG A 308 11.91 6.76 11.97
CA ARG A 308 12.90 5.77 12.42
C ARG A 308 12.23 4.42 12.60
N SER A 309 12.67 3.43 11.85
CA SER A 309 12.19 2.04 11.93
C SER A 309 12.65 1.38 13.23
N ILE A 310 11.80 0.57 13.86
CA ILE A 310 12.20 -0.27 15.01
C ILE A 310 13.06 -1.47 14.59
N VAL A 311 13.16 -1.75 13.29
CA VAL A 311 13.94 -2.87 12.76
C VAL A 311 15.39 -2.43 12.56
N GLN A 312 16.31 -3.20 13.12
CA GLN A 312 17.74 -3.11 12.89
C GLN A 312 18.24 -4.43 12.35
N TRP A 313 19.12 -4.43 11.36
CA TRP A 313 19.63 -5.68 10.80
C TRP A 313 21.15 -5.64 10.66
N GLN A 314 21.77 -6.81 10.76
CA GLN A 314 23.22 -6.94 10.67
C GLN A 314 23.64 -7.26 9.24
N VAL A 315 24.77 -6.67 8.87
CA VAL A 315 25.36 -6.79 7.55
C VAL A 315 26.87 -6.95 7.71
N SER A 316 27.43 -7.98 7.06
CA SER A 316 28.88 -8.24 7.09
C SER A 316 29.67 -7.10 6.44
N ASP A 317 30.88 -6.83 6.91
CA ASP A 317 31.82 -5.89 6.26
C ASP A 317 32.00 -6.17 4.75
N THR A 318 31.89 -7.44 4.33
CA THR A 318 32.03 -7.87 2.94
C THR A 318 30.83 -7.57 2.04
N SER A 319 29.67 -7.20 2.58
CA SER A 319 28.51 -6.84 1.75
C SER A 319 28.75 -5.54 0.98
N PHE A 320 29.48 -4.59 1.60
CA PHE A 320 29.94 -3.35 0.98
C PHE A 320 31.12 -3.58 0.01
N LEU A 321 31.61 -4.81 -0.10
CA LEU A 321 32.71 -5.21 -1.00
C LEU A 321 32.23 -6.06 -2.18
N ARG A 322 30.93 -6.38 -2.28
CA ARG A 322 30.44 -7.47 -3.14
C ARG A 322 30.06 -7.10 -4.58
N ASP A 323 30.37 -5.89 -5.04
CA ASP A 323 30.32 -5.61 -6.48
C ASP A 323 31.65 -5.02 -6.95
N SER A 324 32.22 -5.67 -7.96
CA SER A 324 33.42 -5.25 -8.68
C SER A 324 33.35 -3.77 -9.02
N ASP A 325 34.39 -3.00 -8.69
CA ASP A 325 34.75 -1.69 -9.23
C ASP A 325 33.73 -0.54 -9.29
N TYR A 326 32.42 -0.73 -9.07
CA TYR A 326 31.39 0.25 -9.47
C TYR A 326 30.87 1.14 -8.33
N THR A 327 30.84 0.70 -7.08
CA THR A 327 29.98 1.38 -6.08
C THR A 327 30.70 2.41 -5.24
N GLY A 328 32.02 2.31 -5.12
CA GLY A 328 32.84 3.32 -4.48
C GLY A 328 32.58 3.54 -2.99
N ILE A 329 31.62 2.85 -2.36
CA ILE A 329 31.26 3.00 -0.95
C ILE A 329 31.73 1.75 -0.21
N THR A 330 32.83 1.87 0.53
CA THR A 330 33.39 0.76 1.33
C THR A 330 33.18 1.00 2.81
N SER A 331 33.20 -0.06 3.62
CA SER A 331 33.14 0.06 5.09
C SER A 331 34.21 1.02 5.63
N TYR A 332 35.43 0.97 5.08
CA TYR A 332 36.51 1.90 5.43
C TYR A 332 36.17 3.37 5.11
N TRP A 333 35.51 3.62 3.98
CA TRP A 333 35.09 4.97 3.60
C TRP A 333 34.04 5.53 4.56
N ILE A 334 33.02 4.73 4.90
CA ILE A 334 31.97 5.11 5.86
C ILE A 334 32.60 5.41 7.22
N ARG A 335 33.49 4.54 7.74
CA ARG A 335 34.24 4.80 8.99
C ARG A 335 35.00 6.12 8.94
N GLY A 336 35.68 6.40 7.83
CA GLY A 336 36.43 7.64 7.64
C GLY A 336 35.55 8.90 7.60
N LEU A 337 34.30 8.80 7.14
CA LEU A 337 33.33 9.89 7.20
C LEU A 337 32.80 10.09 8.62
N GLN A 338 32.40 9.01 9.29
CA GLN A 338 31.90 9.02 10.66
C GLN A 338 32.96 9.52 11.65
N SER A 339 34.22 9.12 11.49
CA SER A 339 35.31 9.59 12.36
C SER A 339 35.57 11.09 12.23
N LYS A 340 35.32 11.67 11.04
CA LYS A 340 35.46 13.12 10.81
C LYS A 340 34.32 13.92 11.43
N SER A 341 33.12 13.33 11.53
CA SER A 341 31.95 13.96 12.14
C SER A 341 31.93 13.83 13.67
N HIS A 342 32.42 12.73 14.24
CA HIS A 342 32.51 12.51 15.69
C HIS A 342 33.42 13.51 16.45
N CYS A 343 34.22 14.33 15.76
CA CYS A 343 34.93 15.46 16.39
C CYS A 343 34.02 16.67 16.73
N LEU A 344 32.73 16.63 16.37
CA LEU A 344 31.73 17.67 16.61
C LEU A 344 30.50 17.04 17.27
N ILE A 345 30.57 16.70 18.57
CA ILE A 345 29.46 16.03 19.26
C ILE A 345 28.42 17.05 19.74
N GLU A 346 27.21 16.99 19.19
CA GLU A 346 25.98 17.23 19.96
C GLU A 346 25.48 15.86 20.44
N GLU A 347 25.20 15.72 21.74
CA GLU A 347 24.73 14.49 22.36
C GLU A 347 23.42 13.98 21.71
N ASP A 348 23.26 12.66 21.60
CA ASP A 348 22.03 12.04 21.10
C ASP A 348 20.83 12.53 21.94
N PRO A 349 19.80 13.17 21.34
CA PRO A 349 18.61 13.52 22.10
C PRO A 349 17.88 12.24 22.50
N SER A 350 17.94 11.95 23.79
CA SER A 350 17.14 10.92 24.43
C SER A 350 15.65 11.25 24.26
N SER A 351 14.88 10.24 23.88
CA SER A 351 13.42 10.22 23.75
C SER A 351 12.84 11.06 22.60
N ALA A 352 12.19 10.33 21.68
CA ALA A 352 11.49 10.83 20.52
C ALA A 352 10.34 11.76 20.92
N VAL A 353 10.59 13.06 20.86
CA VAL A 353 9.52 14.06 20.68
C VAL A 353 9.44 14.32 19.17
N GLN A 354 8.37 13.83 18.55
CA GLN A 354 8.05 14.14 17.16
C GLN A 354 7.84 15.64 17.02
N SER A 355 8.89 16.33 16.57
CA SER A 355 8.90 17.75 16.31
C SER A 355 8.34 18.01 14.92
N SER A 356 7.38 18.93 14.84
CA SER A 356 6.66 19.46 13.68
C SER A 356 7.31 19.32 12.30
N ALA A 357 6.45 19.12 11.29
CA ALA A 357 6.66 18.87 9.86
C ALA A 357 7.54 19.86 9.04
N ASN A 358 8.52 20.56 9.63
CA ASN A 358 9.36 21.54 8.93
C ASN A 358 10.84 21.57 9.37
N ASN A 359 11.39 20.43 9.81
CA ASN A 359 12.79 20.30 10.20
C ASN A 359 13.69 19.62 9.15
N SER A 360 13.26 19.59 7.88
CA SER A 360 14.06 18.99 6.82
C SER A 360 15.41 19.70 6.64
N ARG A 361 16.41 18.95 6.17
CA ARG A 361 17.79 19.42 6.01
C ARG A 361 18.27 19.15 4.60
N LEU A 362 18.95 20.13 4.02
CA LEU A 362 19.72 19.91 2.79
C LEU A 362 20.89 18.97 3.11
N PHE A 363 21.34 18.20 2.14
CA PHE A 363 22.52 17.35 2.30
C PHE A 363 23.32 17.26 1.02
N GLN A 364 24.61 16.98 1.18
CA GLN A 364 25.53 16.66 0.09
C GLN A 364 25.97 15.21 0.26
N MET A 365 26.02 14.46 -0.84
CA MET A 365 26.46 13.07 -0.86
C MET A 365 27.49 12.79 -1.95
N SER A 366 28.20 11.68 -1.78
CA SER A 366 29.17 11.20 -2.76
C SER A 366 29.18 9.68 -2.83
N ALA A 367 29.47 9.17 -4.02
CA ALA A 367 29.94 7.81 -4.27
C ALA A 367 31.30 7.95 -4.98
N ARG A 368 32.33 7.16 -4.60
CA ARG A 368 33.71 7.36 -5.12
C ARG A 368 33.80 7.36 -6.65
N ASN A 369 32.87 6.68 -7.34
CA ASN A 369 32.76 6.69 -8.79
C ASN A 369 31.59 7.58 -9.18
N GLN A 370 31.87 8.85 -9.50
CA GLN A 370 30.93 9.89 -9.96
C GLN A 370 29.44 9.60 -9.69
N ALA A 371 28.98 9.89 -8.48
CA ALA A 371 27.54 9.88 -8.20
C ALA A 371 26.84 10.86 -9.15
N PRO A 372 25.83 10.43 -9.93
CA PRO A 372 25.11 11.33 -10.84
C PRO A 372 24.39 12.44 -10.07
N TRP A 373 23.97 12.17 -8.83
CA TRP A 373 23.38 13.16 -7.92
C TRP A 373 24.28 13.43 -6.74
N LYS A 374 24.34 14.71 -6.38
CA LYS A 374 25.22 15.20 -5.33
C LYS A 374 24.42 15.75 -4.16
N LEU A 375 23.19 16.22 -4.40
CA LEU A 375 22.46 17.03 -3.44
C LEU A 375 21.04 16.48 -3.23
N GLY A 376 20.47 16.80 -2.08
CA GLY A 376 19.08 16.44 -1.79
C GLY A 376 18.56 17.05 -0.50
N LEU A 377 17.27 16.85 -0.28
CA LEU A 377 16.54 17.20 0.92
C LEU A 377 16.27 15.93 1.74
N SER A 378 16.35 16.04 3.05
CA SER A 378 16.20 14.89 3.95
C SER A 378 15.38 15.24 5.18
N SER A 379 14.91 14.20 5.85
CA SER A 379 14.39 14.28 7.23
C SER A 379 15.45 14.81 8.21
N SER A 380 15.01 15.23 9.40
CA SER A 380 15.80 16.06 10.32
C SER A 380 16.97 15.34 10.99
N ASP A 381 16.86 14.02 11.17
CA ASP A 381 17.87 13.19 11.85
C ASP A 381 19.04 12.76 10.94
N ILE A 382 19.21 13.34 9.75
CA ILE A 382 20.35 12.99 8.87
C ILE A 382 21.71 13.31 9.50
N ARG A 383 22.70 12.43 9.29
CA ARG A 383 24.08 12.58 9.76
C ARG A 383 25.10 12.31 8.64
N VAL A 384 26.29 12.89 8.79
CA VAL A 384 27.43 12.56 7.94
C VAL A 384 27.80 11.08 8.12
N GLY A 385 27.97 10.37 7.01
CA GLY A 385 28.19 8.92 6.96
C GLY A 385 26.91 8.11 6.74
N ASP A 386 25.71 8.68 6.89
CA ASP A 386 24.48 7.98 6.56
C ASP A 386 24.44 7.62 5.06
N LEU A 387 23.80 6.50 4.74
CA LEU A 387 23.62 6.03 3.37
C LEU A 387 22.29 6.54 2.83
N ILE A 388 22.30 7.02 1.59
CA ILE A 388 21.08 7.33 0.85
C ILE A 388 20.77 6.15 -0.05
N CYS A 389 19.67 5.47 0.20
CA CYS A 389 19.23 4.30 -0.56
C CYS A 389 17.95 4.63 -1.30
N TRP A 390 17.89 4.31 -2.59
CA TRP A 390 16.69 4.45 -3.40
C TRP A 390 15.88 3.16 -3.38
N LEU A 391 14.59 3.24 -3.09
CA LEU A 391 13.67 2.10 -3.17
C LEU A 391 12.99 2.08 -4.55
N GLU A 392 12.90 0.91 -5.19
CA GLU A 392 12.23 0.77 -6.49
C GLU A 392 10.75 1.14 -6.41
N TRP A 393 10.09 0.72 -5.33
CA TRP A 393 8.70 1.00 -5.01
C TRP A 393 8.66 1.34 -3.52
N PRO A 394 8.13 2.51 -3.12
CA PRO A 394 7.38 3.51 -3.88
C PRO A 394 8.24 4.61 -4.56
N ARG A 395 9.39 4.28 -5.18
CA ARG A 395 10.27 5.25 -5.88
C ARG A 395 10.67 6.44 -5.02
N ARG A 396 11.29 6.14 -3.87
CA ARG A 396 11.67 7.15 -2.89
C ARG A 396 13.04 6.84 -2.30
N ALA A 397 13.80 7.89 -1.97
CA ALA A 397 15.03 7.74 -1.21
C ALA A 397 14.74 7.63 0.29
N ILE A 398 15.53 6.80 0.96
CA ILE A 398 15.52 6.61 2.40
C ILE A 398 16.93 6.79 2.95
N ILE A 399 17.00 7.10 4.24
CA ILE A 399 18.25 7.29 4.97
C ILE A 399 18.50 6.03 5.80
N VAL A 400 19.60 5.34 5.51
CA VAL A 400 20.03 4.16 6.25
C VAL A 400 21.28 4.52 7.05
N ARG A 401 21.15 4.48 8.38
CA ARG A 401 22.28 4.68 9.29
C ARG A 401 22.99 3.37 9.51
N ALA A 402 24.32 3.41 9.44
CA ALA A 402 25.19 2.29 9.74
C ALA A 402 25.91 2.53 11.07
N TYR A 403 25.68 1.67 12.05
CA TYR A 403 26.40 1.64 13.32
C TYR A 403 27.51 0.60 13.24
N ASP A 404 28.72 1.01 13.61
CA ASP A 404 29.89 0.14 13.62
C ASP A 404 29.86 -0.74 14.89
N GLU A 405 29.76 -2.05 14.73
CA GLU A 405 29.83 -3.04 15.80
C GLU A 405 30.97 -4.01 15.44
N GLU A 406 32.13 -3.91 16.09
CA GLU A 406 33.35 -4.70 15.82
C GLU A 406 33.11 -5.97 14.96
N TYR A 407 33.54 -5.91 13.68
CA TYR A 407 33.41 -6.95 12.63
C TYR A 407 32.07 -7.07 11.88
N GLN A 408 31.03 -6.31 12.23
CA GLN A 408 29.74 -6.23 11.54
C GLN A 408 29.20 -4.79 11.52
N TRP A 409 28.26 -4.51 10.62
CA TRP A 409 27.49 -3.27 10.62
C TRP A 409 26.08 -3.54 11.04
N LYS A 410 25.55 -2.72 11.95
CA LYS A 410 24.13 -2.68 12.23
C LYS A 410 23.49 -1.55 11.43
N LEU A 411 22.51 -1.87 10.61
CA LEU A 411 21.81 -0.91 9.78
C LEU A 411 20.44 -0.60 10.35
N GLN A 412 19.99 0.65 10.19
CA GLN A 412 18.66 1.11 10.58
C GLN A 412 18.17 2.19 9.63
N VAL A 413 16.88 2.14 9.25
CA VAL A 413 16.25 3.25 8.55
C VAL A 413 15.89 4.34 9.56
N VAL A 414 16.38 5.56 9.33
CA VAL A 414 16.20 6.70 10.26
C VAL A 414 15.26 7.79 9.71
N GLY A 415 14.96 7.76 8.41
CA GLY A 415 13.97 8.64 7.80
C GLY A 415 13.98 8.58 6.27
N THR A 416 13.29 9.51 5.63
CA THR A 416 13.24 9.61 4.17
C THR A 416 14.08 10.77 3.63
N ALA A 417 14.38 10.70 2.34
CA ALA A 417 15.09 11.73 1.59
C ALA A 417 14.53 11.85 0.17
N VAL A 418 14.81 12.98 -0.47
CA VAL A 418 14.50 13.28 -1.87
C VAL A 418 15.74 13.90 -2.48
N ILE A 419 16.19 13.40 -3.62
CA ILE A 419 17.33 13.98 -4.32
C ILE A 419 16.92 15.23 -5.10
N ALA A 420 17.86 16.13 -5.35
CA ALA A 420 17.58 17.45 -5.94
C ALA A 420 16.76 17.38 -7.25
N GLU A 421 17.07 16.43 -8.13
CA GLU A 421 16.38 16.24 -9.40
C GLU A 421 14.89 15.84 -9.25
N ASP A 422 14.54 15.13 -8.18
CA ASP A 422 13.15 14.69 -7.92
C ASP A 422 12.33 15.68 -7.11
N LEU A 423 12.97 16.73 -6.60
CA LEU A 423 12.32 17.62 -5.64
C LEU A 423 11.10 18.32 -6.24
N ARG A 424 11.16 18.64 -7.54
CA ARG A 424 10.08 19.29 -8.29
C ARG A 424 8.92 18.34 -8.61
N GLU A 425 9.21 17.05 -8.77
CA GLU A 425 8.21 16.06 -9.17
C GLU A 425 7.28 15.76 -7.98
N PRO A 426 5.95 15.91 -8.11
CA PRO A 426 5.03 15.59 -7.02
C PRO A 426 5.09 14.10 -6.66
N HIS A 427 5.20 13.24 -7.67
CA HIS A 427 5.38 11.80 -7.55
C HIS A 427 6.22 11.30 -8.73
N LEU A 428 7.00 10.24 -8.51
CA LEU A 428 7.73 9.59 -9.59
C LEU A 428 6.90 8.48 -10.22
N GLY A 429 6.65 8.62 -11.52
CA GLY A 429 5.91 7.64 -12.30
C GLY A 429 6.71 6.35 -12.55
N ARG A 430 5.99 5.27 -12.91
CA ARG A 430 6.55 3.94 -13.23
C ARG A 430 7.63 3.94 -14.31
N PHE A 431 7.59 4.90 -15.23
CA PHE A 431 8.51 4.99 -16.36
C PHE A 431 9.63 6.01 -16.15
N GLN A 432 9.61 6.77 -15.05
CA GLN A 432 10.66 7.74 -14.75
C GLN A 432 11.81 7.03 -14.04
N ARG A 433 13.02 7.13 -14.60
CA ARG A 433 14.25 6.48 -14.10
C ARG A 433 14.19 4.94 -14.14
N PRO A 434 14.12 4.31 -15.33
CA PRO A 434 14.23 2.86 -15.46
C PRO A 434 15.62 2.35 -15.04
N ASP A 435 16.67 3.11 -15.34
CA ASP A 435 18.08 2.68 -15.15
C ASP A 435 18.63 3.03 -13.76
N TRP A 436 17.75 3.31 -12.81
CA TRP A 436 18.13 3.82 -11.48
C TRP A 436 18.99 2.83 -10.68
N ALA A 437 18.90 1.53 -10.96
CA ALA A 437 19.70 0.51 -10.28
C ALA A 437 20.91 0.05 -11.10
N GLU A 438 21.04 0.48 -12.36
CA GLU A 438 22.14 0.06 -13.21
C GLU A 438 23.48 0.49 -12.60
N ASN A 439 24.40 -0.48 -12.48
CA ASN A 439 25.73 -0.29 -11.91
C ASN A 439 25.76 0.17 -10.44
N LYS A 440 24.69 -0.06 -9.65
CA LYS A 440 24.64 0.27 -8.22
C LYS A 440 24.55 -0.96 -7.32
N SER A 441 25.05 -0.83 -6.09
CA SER A 441 24.94 -1.89 -5.08
C SER A 441 23.49 -2.01 -4.63
N HIS A 442 22.93 -3.20 -4.83
CA HIS A 442 21.66 -3.57 -4.23
C HIS A 442 21.82 -3.82 -2.73
N LEU A 443 20.89 -3.30 -1.95
CA LEU A 443 20.79 -3.47 -0.50
C LEU A 443 19.37 -3.92 -0.18
N SER A 444 19.24 -5.06 0.50
CA SER A 444 17.99 -5.44 1.14
C SER A 444 17.81 -4.61 2.42
N VAL A 445 16.76 -3.80 2.42
CA VAL A 445 16.41 -2.88 3.50
C VAL A 445 15.24 -3.46 4.27
N PHE A 446 15.30 -3.41 5.60
CA PHE A 446 14.23 -3.88 6.46
C PHE A 446 13.53 -2.71 7.16
N LEU A 447 12.20 -2.71 7.08
CA LEU A 447 11.33 -1.66 7.61
C LEU A 447 10.24 -2.27 8.48
N ASP A 448 9.74 -1.52 9.45
CA ASP A 448 8.48 -1.84 10.12
C ASP A 448 7.26 -1.37 9.32
N ALA A 449 6.08 -1.86 9.73
CA ALA A 449 4.81 -1.51 9.11
C ALA A 449 4.59 0.02 9.11
N ARG A 450 4.93 0.70 10.21
CA ARG A 450 4.79 2.16 10.34
C ARG A 450 5.60 2.89 9.29
N SER A 451 6.85 2.50 9.09
CA SER A 451 7.75 3.12 8.12
C SER A 451 7.27 2.85 6.70
N ILE A 452 6.79 1.64 6.39
CA ILE A 452 6.12 1.38 5.10
C ILE A 452 4.94 2.31 4.92
N PHE A 453 4.07 2.45 5.92
CA PHE A 453 2.89 3.30 5.82
C PHE A 453 3.22 4.77 5.52
N VAL A 454 4.32 5.30 6.09
CA VAL A 454 4.88 6.62 5.76
C VAL A 454 5.38 6.68 4.31
N LEU A 455 5.99 5.61 3.80
CA LEU A 455 6.42 5.55 2.41
C LEU A 455 5.24 5.57 1.43
N LEU A 456 4.05 5.11 1.84
CA LEU A 456 2.80 5.21 1.07
C LEU A 456 2.16 6.61 1.13
N ALA A 457 2.80 7.61 1.78
CA ALA A 457 2.35 9.00 1.77
C ALA A 457 2.62 9.65 0.42
N GLU A 458 1.57 10.21 -0.19
CA GLU A 458 1.62 10.96 -1.45
C GLU A 458 1.63 12.47 -1.21
#